data_AF-A0A218P9X7-F1
#
_entry.id   AF-A0A218P9X7-F1
#
_cell.length_a   1.000
_cell.length_b   1.000
_cell.length_c   1.000
_cell.angle_alpha   90.00
_cell.angle_beta   90.00
_cell.angle_gamma   90.00
#
_symmetry.space_group_name_H-M   'P 1'
#
loop_
_entity.id
_entity.type
_entity.pdbx_description
1 polymer ?
#
loop_
_entity_poly.entity_id
_entity_poly.type
_entity_poly.pdbx_seq_one_letter_code
_entity_poly.pdbx_strand_id
1 'polypeptide(L)'
;MSSREAVISRMIEDGRKRYLMIKHYRRYLPAIKRACEEVFGQCELYVFGSVLTGKFTAGSDVDLLIKVRKAPKNLREKAELEVKIEELANLPYYHPFEFHIVDEEGFRRYVEVLKVNPVKVE
;
A
#
# COMPACT_ATOMS: atom_id res chain seq x y z
N MET A 1 20.26 28.49 -6.86
CA MET A 1 19.22 28.07 -5.89
C MET A 1 19.89 27.84 -4.56
N SER A 2 19.31 28.34 -3.47
CA SER A 2 19.77 28.01 -2.12
C SER A 2 19.49 26.53 -1.81
N SER A 3 20.26 25.93 -0.89
CA SER A 3 20.04 24.54 -0.44
C SER A 3 18.58 24.30 -0.01
N ARG A 4 17.95 25.29 0.64
CA ARG A 4 16.55 25.24 1.07
C ARG A 4 15.57 25.21 -0.12
N GLU A 5 15.78 26.03 -1.14
CA GLU A 5 14.92 26.06 -2.34
C GLU A 5 14.96 24.73 -3.11
N ALA A 6 16.14 24.12 -3.19
CA ALA A 6 16.30 22.81 -3.84
C ALA A 6 15.51 21.71 -3.10
N VAL A 7 15.59 21.70 -1.77
CA VAL A 7 14.81 20.75 -0.93
C VAL A 7 13.32 20.95 -1.12
N ILE A 8 12.83 22.18 -1.03
CA ILE A 8 11.40 22.50 -1.21
C ILE A 8 10.91 22.04 -2.59
N SER A 9 11.68 22.35 -3.65
CA SER A 9 11.32 21.96 -5.02
C SER A 9 11.23 20.44 -5.17
N ARG A 10 12.17 19.70 -4.58
CA ARG A 10 12.13 18.23 -4.57
C ARG A 10 10.91 17.67 -3.83
N MET A 11 10.56 18.24 -2.68
CA MET A 11 9.37 17.81 -1.93
C MET A 11 8.08 18.01 -2.73
N ILE A 12 7.95 19.14 -3.44
CA ILE A 12 6.79 19.41 -4.32
C ILE A 12 6.75 18.40 -5.47
N GLU A 13 7.90 18.09 -6.06
CA GLU A 13 7.99 17.12 -7.15
C GLU A 13 7.62 15.70 -6.70
N ASP A 14 8.15 15.25 -5.57
CA ASP A 14 7.84 13.94 -5.00
C ASP A 14 6.36 13.86 -4.60
N GLY A 15 5.80 14.93 -4.03
CA GLY A 15 4.36 15.02 -3.75
C GLY A 15 3.50 14.93 -5.02
N ARG A 16 3.92 15.55 -6.13
CA ARG A 16 3.24 15.43 -7.43
C ARG A 16 3.31 14.00 -7.97
N LYS A 17 4.49 13.36 -7.92
CA LYS A 17 4.67 11.96 -8.36
C LYS A 17 3.77 11.03 -7.56
N ARG A 18 3.78 11.18 -6.23
CA ARG A 18 2.95 10.39 -5.32
C ARG A 18 1.46 10.60 -5.59
N TYR A 19 0.98 11.82 -5.79
CA TYR A 19 -0.40 12.10 -6.18
C TYR A 19 -0.81 11.38 -7.48
N LEU A 20 0.05 11.40 -8.50
CA LEU A 20 -0.21 10.70 -9.76
C LEU A 20 -0.27 9.19 -9.58
N MET A 21 0.58 8.62 -8.72
CA MET A 21 0.50 7.21 -8.35
C MET A 21 -0.82 6.86 -7.66
N ILE A 22 -1.26 7.66 -6.68
CA ILE A 22 -2.56 7.46 -6.00
C ILE A 22 -3.70 7.53 -7.00
N LYS A 23 -3.71 8.55 -7.87
CA LYS A 23 -4.74 8.73 -8.90
C LYS A 23 -4.82 7.56 -9.87
N HIS A 24 -3.70 6.88 -10.13
CA HIS A 24 -3.60 5.77 -11.07
C HIS A 24 -3.23 4.44 -10.40
N TYR A 25 -3.57 4.29 -9.10
CA TYR A 25 -3.13 3.17 -8.26
C TYR A 25 -3.44 1.80 -8.85
N ARG A 26 -4.57 1.67 -9.57
CA ARG A 26 -5.01 0.44 -10.23
C ARG A 26 -3.96 -0.16 -11.17
N ARG A 27 -3.08 0.64 -11.76
CA ARG A 27 -2.01 0.18 -12.66
C ARG A 27 -0.91 -0.59 -11.94
N TYR A 28 -0.75 -0.37 -10.64
CA TYR A 28 0.28 -1.00 -9.80
C TYR A 28 -0.21 -2.28 -9.13
N LEU A 29 -1.54 -2.43 -8.96
CA LEU A 29 -2.15 -3.56 -8.27
C LEU A 29 -1.74 -4.94 -8.85
N PRO A 30 -1.63 -5.14 -10.18
CA PRO A 30 -1.21 -6.44 -10.70
C PRO A 30 0.23 -6.82 -10.32
N ALA A 31 1.15 -5.84 -10.28
CA ALA A 31 2.53 -6.08 -9.87
C ALA A 31 2.61 -6.38 -8.36
N ILE A 32 1.90 -5.60 -7.55
CA ILE A 32 1.81 -5.80 -6.09
C ILE A 32 1.19 -7.16 -5.77
N LYS A 33 0.11 -7.55 -6.47
CA LYS A 33 -0.54 -8.85 -6.26
C LYS A 33 0.41 -10.01 -6.53
N ARG A 34 1.14 -9.99 -7.66
CA ARG A 34 2.16 -11.00 -7.95
C ARG A 34 3.26 -11.05 -6.89
N ALA A 35 3.75 -9.90 -6.45
CA ALA A 35 4.72 -9.82 -5.36
C ALA A 35 4.20 -10.44 -4.06
N CYS A 36 2.93 -10.19 -3.71
CA CYS A 36 2.29 -10.81 -2.55
C CYS A 36 2.17 -12.33 -2.70
N GLU A 37 1.80 -12.82 -3.88
CA GLU A 37 1.71 -14.26 -4.17
C GLU A 37 3.08 -14.94 -4.11
N GLU A 38 4.15 -14.29 -4.55
CA GLU A 38 5.52 -14.80 -4.41
C GLU A 38 5.98 -14.85 -2.94
N VAL A 39 5.61 -13.84 -2.14
CA VAL A 39 6.01 -13.75 -0.73
C VAL A 39 5.21 -14.70 0.17
N PHE A 40 3.90 -14.84 -0.07
CA PHE A 40 2.98 -15.54 0.84
C PHE A 40 2.40 -16.84 0.27
N GLY A 41 2.57 -17.10 -1.02
CA GLY A 41 1.82 -18.14 -1.73
C GLY A 41 0.36 -17.72 -1.89
N GLN A 42 -0.56 -18.47 -1.27
CA GLN A 42 -1.98 -18.12 -1.31
C GLN A 42 -2.27 -16.90 -0.43
N CYS A 43 -2.63 -15.78 -1.07
CA CYS A 43 -3.08 -14.57 -0.41
C CYS A 43 -4.25 -13.92 -1.16
N GLU A 44 -4.94 -13.00 -0.49
CA GLU A 44 -5.95 -12.16 -1.12
C GLU A 44 -5.59 -10.68 -0.92
N LEU A 45 -5.67 -9.91 -2.00
CA LEU A 45 -5.38 -8.49 -1.99
C LEU A 45 -6.68 -7.69 -2.11
N TYR A 46 -6.83 -6.68 -1.27
CA TYR A 46 -7.96 -5.76 -1.29
C TYR A 46 -7.49 -4.31 -1.23
N VAL A 47 -8.26 -3.43 -1.84
CA VAL A 47 -8.09 -1.98 -1.71
C VAL A 47 -9.17 -1.45 -0.78
N PHE A 48 -8.84 -0.52 0.12
CA PHE A 48 -9.83 0.18 0.92
C PHE A 48 -9.45 1.66 1.10
N GLY A 49 -10.16 2.36 1.99
CA GLY A 49 -9.78 3.70 2.39
C GLY A 49 -10.13 4.80 1.37
N SER A 50 -9.36 5.88 1.42
CA SER A 50 -9.70 7.16 0.79
C SER A 50 -9.84 7.08 -0.74
N VAL A 51 -9.05 6.22 -1.40
CA VAL A 51 -9.05 6.03 -2.86
C VAL A 51 -10.36 5.48 -3.41
N LEU A 52 -11.12 4.70 -2.63
CA LEU A 52 -12.43 4.21 -3.05
C LEU A 52 -13.52 5.27 -2.98
N THR A 53 -13.37 6.25 -2.08
CA THR A 53 -14.34 7.34 -1.91
C THR A 53 -14.01 8.58 -2.74
N GLY A 54 -12.83 8.59 -3.39
CA GLY A 54 -12.30 9.75 -4.12
C GLY A 54 -11.80 10.89 -3.21
N LYS A 55 -11.78 10.71 -1.89
CA LYS A 55 -11.39 11.73 -0.90
C LYS A 55 -9.90 11.65 -0.53
N PHE A 56 -9.01 11.59 -1.52
CA PHE A 56 -7.57 11.50 -1.32
C PHE A 56 -6.85 12.81 -1.68
N THR A 57 -5.67 13.03 -1.11
CA THR A 57 -4.77 14.15 -1.38
C THR A 57 -3.39 13.63 -1.79
N ALA A 58 -2.45 14.53 -2.12
CA ALA A 58 -1.06 14.13 -2.37
C ALA A 58 -0.37 13.49 -1.14
N GLY A 59 -0.87 13.77 0.06
CA GLY A 59 -0.40 13.18 1.32
C GLY A 59 -1.15 11.91 1.73
N SER A 60 -2.17 11.47 0.99
CA SER A 60 -2.91 10.24 1.30
C SER A 60 -2.14 8.99 0.86
N ASP A 61 -2.43 7.85 1.47
CA ASP A 61 -1.95 6.54 1.03
C ASP A 61 -3.00 5.80 0.18
N VAL A 62 -2.55 4.72 -0.46
CA VAL A 62 -3.39 3.68 -1.07
C VAL A 62 -3.36 2.49 -0.12
N ASP A 63 -4.41 2.37 0.68
CA ASP A 63 -4.52 1.31 1.69
C ASP A 63 -4.79 -0.05 1.03
N LEU A 64 -3.86 -0.98 1.22
CA LEU A 64 -3.94 -2.35 0.70
C LEU A 64 -4.04 -3.35 1.84
N LEU A 65 -5.15 -4.06 1.93
CA LEU A 65 -5.36 -5.13 2.91
C LEU A 65 -4.96 -6.46 2.27
N ILE A 66 -3.93 -7.10 2.82
CA ILE A 66 -3.37 -8.36 2.33
C ILE A 66 -3.74 -9.45 3.34
N LYS A 67 -4.69 -10.30 2.96
CA LYS A 67 -5.14 -11.41 3.78
C LYS A 67 -4.30 -12.64 3.48
N VAL A 68 -3.59 -13.13 4.48
CA VAL A 68 -2.67 -14.27 4.42
C VAL A 68 -3.05 -15.32 5.46
N ARG A 69 -2.51 -16.55 5.34
CA ARG A 69 -2.78 -17.60 6.34
C ARG A 69 -2.16 -17.32 7.71
N LYS A 70 -1.00 -16.66 7.74
CA LYS A 70 -0.25 -16.32 8.95
C LYS A 70 0.26 -14.89 8.84
N ALA A 71 -0.25 -14.01 9.69
CA ALA A 71 0.21 -12.62 9.78
C ALA A 71 1.63 -12.55 10.40
N PRO A 72 2.39 -11.47 10.14
CA PRO A 72 3.65 -11.22 10.82
C PRO A 72 3.43 -11.09 12.34
N LYS A 73 4.35 -11.67 13.12
CA LYS A 73 4.25 -11.73 14.58
C LYS A 73 4.72 -10.46 15.27
N ASN A 74 5.52 -9.65 14.59
CA ASN A 74 6.13 -8.45 15.13
C ASN A 74 6.46 -7.43 14.02
N LEU A 75 6.81 -6.21 14.43
CA LEU A 75 7.09 -5.11 13.51
C LEU A 75 8.29 -5.37 12.60
N ARG A 76 9.29 -6.12 13.05
CA ARG A 76 10.47 -6.43 12.24
C ARG A 76 10.11 -7.39 11.11
N GLU A 77 9.40 -8.47 11.42
CA GLU A 77 8.91 -9.41 10.40
C GLU A 77 7.99 -8.71 9.41
N LYS A 78 7.12 -7.81 9.88
CA LYS A 78 6.28 -6.97 9.01
C LYS A 78 7.13 -6.15 8.04
N ALA A 79 8.11 -5.39 8.55
CA ALA A 79 8.97 -4.56 7.71
C ALA A 79 9.80 -5.37 6.69
N GLU A 80 10.31 -6.55 7.09
CA GLU A 80 11.04 -7.45 6.19
C GLU A 80 10.14 -7.99 5.05
N LEU A 81 8.85 -8.19 5.30
CA LEU A 81 7.88 -8.59 4.28
C LEU A 81 7.50 -7.43 3.37
N GLU A 82 7.29 -6.23 3.92
CA GLU A 82 6.97 -5.02 3.15
C GLU A 82 8.08 -4.70 2.15
N VAL A 83 9.34 -4.68 2.59
CA VAL A 83 10.50 -4.45 1.70
C VAL A 83 10.54 -5.45 0.54
N LYS A 84 10.28 -6.75 0.81
CA LYS A 84 10.24 -7.76 -0.25
C LYS A 84 9.14 -7.49 -1.27
N ILE A 85 7.95 -7.10 -0.81
CA ILE A 85 6.83 -6.75 -1.70
C ILE A 85 7.22 -5.53 -2.56
N GLU A 86 7.81 -4.50 -1.95
CA GLU A 86 8.26 -3.28 -2.62
C GLU A 86 9.30 -3.56 -3.71
N GLU A 87 10.31 -4.37 -3.39
CA GLU A 87 11.36 -4.79 -4.31
C GLU A 87 10.80 -5.60 -5.50
N LEU A 88 9.98 -6.62 -5.22
CA LEU A 88 9.38 -7.48 -6.25
C LEU A 88 8.37 -6.73 -7.14
N ALA A 89 7.62 -5.81 -6.55
CA ALA A 89 6.68 -4.96 -7.29
C ALA A 89 7.37 -3.76 -7.99
N ASN A 90 8.69 -3.61 -7.81
CA ASN A 90 9.51 -2.52 -8.35
C ASN A 90 8.92 -1.14 -8.02
N LEU A 91 8.53 -0.95 -6.75
CA LEU A 91 7.94 0.30 -6.28
C LEU A 91 9.04 1.34 -6.01
N PRO A 92 8.86 2.61 -6.43
CA PRO A 92 9.81 3.67 -6.11
C PRO A 92 9.70 4.08 -4.64
N TYR A 93 10.78 4.58 -4.03
CA TYR A 93 10.83 4.97 -2.60
C TYR A 93 9.73 5.95 -2.13
N TYR A 94 9.12 6.70 -3.06
CA TYR A 94 8.05 7.68 -2.79
C TYR A 94 6.64 7.11 -3.02
N HIS A 95 6.50 5.79 -3.15
CA HIS A 95 5.20 5.17 -3.43
C HIS A 95 4.16 5.46 -2.34
N PRO A 96 2.86 5.45 -2.68
CA PRO A 96 1.78 5.67 -1.74
C PRO A 96 1.17 4.41 -1.14
N PHE A 97 1.65 3.22 -1.48
CA PHE A 97 1.02 1.98 -1.03
C PHE A 97 1.36 1.68 0.43
N GLU A 98 0.32 1.51 1.26
CA GLU A 98 0.45 1.04 2.64
C GLU A 98 -0.05 -0.40 2.73
N PHE A 99 0.78 -1.30 3.26
CA PHE A 99 0.47 -2.72 3.32
C PHE A 99 -0.05 -3.12 4.72
N HIS A 100 -1.32 -3.50 4.76
CA HIS A 100 -1.96 -4.04 5.95
C HIS A 100 -2.00 -5.58 5.84
N ILE A 101 -0.93 -6.24 6.29
CA ILE A 101 -0.81 -7.70 6.25
C ILE A 101 -1.51 -8.32 7.47
N VAL A 102 -2.58 -9.08 7.23
CA VAL A 102 -3.44 -9.64 8.28
C VAL A 102 -3.79 -11.09 8.00
N ASP A 103 -4.16 -11.82 9.06
CA ASP A 103 -4.79 -13.13 8.95
C ASP A 103 -6.32 -13.01 8.90
N GLU A 104 -7.02 -14.14 9.01
CA GLU A 104 -8.49 -14.17 9.02
C GLU A 104 -9.10 -13.30 10.14
N GLU A 105 -8.53 -13.35 11.34
CA GLU A 105 -9.03 -12.59 12.48
C GLU A 105 -8.81 -11.10 12.27
N GLY A 106 -7.61 -10.71 11.83
CA GLY A 106 -7.30 -9.33 11.49
C GLY A 106 -8.19 -8.80 10.38
N PHE A 107 -8.46 -9.59 9.34
CA PHE A 107 -9.38 -9.21 8.26
C PHE A 107 -10.80 -8.95 8.80
N ARG A 108 -11.34 -9.83 9.65
CA ARG A 108 -12.63 -9.59 10.30
C ARG A 108 -12.63 -8.33 11.14
N ARG A 109 -11.56 -8.03 11.87
CA ARG A 109 -11.45 -6.78 12.65
C ARG A 109 -11.58 -5.55 11.74
N TYR A 110 -10.95 -5.55 10.57
CA TYR A 110 -11.10 -4.48 9.58
C TYR A 110 -12.56 -4.32 9.13
N VAL A 111 -13.21 -5.41 8.70
CA VAL A 111 -14.58 -5.35 8.14
C VAL A 111 -15.65 -5.12 9.21
N GLU A 112 -15.57 -5.82 10.33
CA GLU A 112 -16.64 -5.88 11.33
C GLU A 112 -16.51 -4.81 12.40
N VAL A 113 -15.29 -4.46 12.82
CA VAL A 113 -15.04 -3.48 13.88
C VAL A 113 -14.74 -2.11 13.28
N LEU A 114 -13.78 -2.03 12.36
CA LEU A 114 -13.40 -0.78 11.72
C LEU A 114 -14.36 -0.36 10.60
N LYS A 115 -15.29 -1.26 10.22
CA LYS A 115 -16.33 -1.02 9.20
C LYS A 115 -15.75 -0.53 7.86
N VAL A 116 -14.55 -1.01 7.51
CA VAL A 116 -14.01 -0.74 6.17
C VAL A 116 -14.76 -1.60 5.14
N ASN A 117 -14.90 -1.07 3.92
CA ASN A 117 -15.53 -1.77 2.80
C ASN A 117 -14.45 -2.10 1.75
N PRO A 118 -13.64 -3.16 1.97
CA PRO A 118 -12.56 -3.51 1.07
C PRO A 118 -13.08 -4.07 -0.26
N VAL A 119 -12.48 -3.65 -1.37
CA VAL A 119 -12.76 -4.16 -2.72
C VAL A 119 -11.64 -5.12 -3.12
N LYS A 120 -12.01 -6.36 -3.45
CA LYS A 120 -11.04 -7.40 -3.84
C LYS A 120 -10.37 -7.04 -5.16
N VAL A 121 -9.06 -7.28 -5.24
CA VAL A 121 -8.27 -7.16 -6.47
C VAL A 121 -8.23 -8.52 -7.15
N GLU A 122 -8.79 -8.57 -8.36
CA GLU A 122 -8.75 -9.76 -9.23
C GLU A 122 -7.37 -10.05 -9.81
#